data_AF-A0A399QZ31-F1
#
_entry.id   AF-A0A399QZ31-F1
#
_cell.length_a   1.000
_cell.length_b   1.000
_cell.length_c   1.000
_cell.angle_alpha   90.00
_cell.angle_beta   90.00
_cell.angle_gamma   90.00
#
_symmetry.space_group_name_H-M   'P 1'
#
loop_
_entity.id
_entity.type
_entity.pdbx_description
1 polymer ?
#
loop_
_entity_poly.entity_id
_entity_poly.type
_entity_poly.pdbx_seq_one_letter_code
_entity_poly.pdbx_strand_id
1 'polypeptide(L)'
;FWWQRAELTLHYAREGHARHGRVAQCAGLLSEAACSAAHAILAHRGEWVTNEKQLLTRAGLRGIDAVVARMGTEPAELVRAVDAVEALLADAVRREGISGGG
;
A
#
# COMPACT_ATOMS: atom_id res chain seq x y z
N PHE A 1 11.00 -2.80 9.33
CA PHE A 1 10.42 -1.50 9.68
C PHE A 1 9.43 -0.99 8.61
N TRP A 2 9.88 -0.53 7.44
CA TRP A 2 8.97 0.06 6.44
C TRP A 2 7.87 -0.88 5.93
N TRP A 3 8.21 -2.13 5.64
CA TRP A 3 7.22 -3.12 5.21
C TRP A 3 6.20 -3.45 6.31
N GLN A 4 6.67 -3.71 7.54
CA GLN A 4 5.80 -3.91 8.71
C GLN A 4 4.85 -2.74 8.95
N ARG A 5 5.30 -1.50 8.71
CA ARG A 5 4.42 -0.33 8.78
C ARG A 5 3.34 -0.38 7.71
N ALA A 6 3.67 -0.77 6.48
CA ALA A 6 2.67 -0.95 5.42
C ALA A 6 1.62 -2.01 5.80
N GLU A 7 2.04 -3.15 6.33
CA GLU A 7 1.15 -4.24 6.79
C GLU A 7 0.19 -3.74 7.89
N LEU A 8 0.72 -3.04 8.89
CA LEU A 8 -0.10 -2.47 9.96
C LEU A 8 -1.07 -1.40 9.45
N THR A 9 -0.63 -0.54 8.52
CA THR A 9 -1.49 0.48 7.90
C THR A 9 -2.63 -0.17 7.11
N LEU A 10 -2.37 -1.25 6.37
CA LEU A 10 -3.41 -2.01 5.66
C LEU A 10 -4.40 -2.67 6.62
N HIS A 11 -3.91 -3.20 7.75
CA HIS A 11 -4.78 -3.72 8.80
C HIS A 11 -5.73 -2.65 9.34
N TYR A 12 -5.23 -1.44 9.64
CA TYR A 12 -6.08 -0.32 10.06
C TYR A 12 -7.03 0.15 8.97
N ALA A 13 -6.59 0.17 7.70
CA ALA A 13 -7.45 0.50 6.57
C ALA A 13 -8.64 -0.47 6.49
N ARG A 14 -8.39 -1.77 6.64
CA ARG A 14 -9.43 -2.81 6.63
C ARG A 14 -10.38 -2.68 7.80
N GLU A 15 -9.84 -2.81 9.00
CA GLU A 15 -10.63 -3.02 10.22
C GLU A 15 -11.25 -1.70 10.72
N GLY A 16 -10.51 -0.59 10.64
CA GLY A 16 -10.94 0.70 11.18
C GLY A 16 -11.74 1.58 10.20
N HIS A 17 -11.64 1.34 8.89
CA HIS A 17 -12.19 2.24 7.88
C HIS A 17 -13.02 1.57 6.79
N ALA A 18 -12.49 0.54 6.11
CA ALA A 18 -13.17 -0.10 4.99
C ALA A 18 -14.48 -0.76 5.42
N ARG A 19 -14.45 -1.56 6.50
CA ARG A 19 -15.66 -2.19 7.08
C ARG A 19 -16.75 -1.21 7.52
N HIS A 20 -16.39 0.05 7.69
CA HIS A 20 -17.28 1.12 8.14
C HIS A 20 -17.64 2.12 7.03
N GLY A 21 -17.30 1.84 5.76
CA GLY A 21 -17.64 2.72 4.63
C GLY A 21 -16.90 4.06 4.63
N ARG A 22 -15.76 4.16 5.33
CA ARG A 22 -15.01 5.42 5.47
C ARG A 22 -14.05 5.61 4.29
N VAL A 23 -14.62 6.00 3.14
CA VAL A 23 -13.94 6.04 1.84
C VAL A 23 -12.65 6.85 1.86
N ALA A 24 -12.69 8.10 2.34
CA ALA A 24 -11.54 9.00 2.32
C ALA A 24 -10.38 8.48 3.18
N GLN A 25 -10.68 8.00 4.39
CA GLN A 25 -9.69 7.43 5.29
C GLN A 25 -9.10 6.13 4.72
N CYS A 26 -9.93 5.28 4.11
CA CYS A 26 -9.47 4.07 3.44
C CYS A 26 -8.49 4.43 2.30
N ALA A 27 -8.86 5.33 1.39
CA ALA A 27 -8.00 5.77 0.28
C ALA A 27 -6.66 6.34 0.77
N GLY A 28 -6.70 7.16 1.83
CA GLY A 28 -5.51 7.74 2.44
C GLY A 28 -4.56 6.68 2.98
N LEU A 29 -5.08 5.70 3.74
CA LEU A 29 -4.26 4.64 4.31
C LEU A 29 -3.71 3.67 3.24
N LEU A 30 -4.47 3.38 2.17
CA LEU A 30 -3.95 2.62 1.04
C LEU A 30 -2.76 3.33 0.38
N SER A 31 -2.85 4.66 0.23
CA SER A 31 -1.77 5.48 -0.31
C SER A 31 -0.55 5.50 0.63
N GLU A 32 -0.77 5.64 1.94
CA GLU A 32 0.31 5.61 2.95
C GLU A 32 1.01 4.23 3.00
N ALA A 33 0.26 3.15 2.92
CA ALA A 33 0.81 1.80 2.87
C ALA A 33 1.67 1.59 1.61
N ALA A 34 1.21 2.07 0.45
CA ALA A 34 1.98 2.02 -0.79
C ALA A 34 3.29 2.83 -0.69
N CYS A 35 3.28 4.02 -0.09
CA CYS A 35 4.49 4.80 0.18
C CYS A 35 5.45 4.07 1.13
N SER A 36 4.93 3.45 2.19
CA SER A 36 5.74 2.67 3.14
C SER A 36 6.39 1.45 2.46
N ALA A 37 5.65 0.73 1.63
CA ALA A 37 6.18 -0.37 0.83
C ALA A 37 7.23 0.13 -0.19
N ALA A 38 7.00 1.28 -0.84
CA ALA A 38 7.98 1.88 -1.74
C ALA A 38 9.30 2.20 -1.02
N HIS A 39 9.24 2.74 0.19
CA HIS A 39 10.44 2.97 1.00
C HIS A 39 11.15 1.67 1.38
N ALA A 40 10.41 0.59 1.68
CA ALA A 40 11.01 -0.72 1.91
C ALA A 40 11.80 -1.21 0.69
N ILE A 41 11.19 -1.13 -0.49
CA ILE A 41 11.78 -1.54 -1.78
C ILE A 41 13.04 -0.72 -2.07
N LEU A 42 12.95 0.60 -2.05
CA LEU A 42 14.08 1.46 -2.42
C LEU A 42 15.21 1.38 -1.39
N ALA A 43 14.89 1.24 -0.10
CA ALA A 43 15.89 0.98 0.92
C ALA A 43 16.62 -0.35 0.69
N HIS A 44 15.89 -1.42 0.33
CA HIS A 44 16.50 -2.71 0.00
C HIS A 44 17.45 -2.63 -1.20
N ARG A 45 17.09 -1.83 -2.22
CA ARG A 45 17.95 -1.55 -3.38
C ARG A 45 19.14 -0.63 -3.10
N GLY A 46 19.25 -0.06 -1.90
CA GLY A 46 20.26 0.96 -1.59
C GLY A 46 20.01 2.30 -2.29
N GLU A 47 18.78 2.56 -2.74
CA GLU A 47 18.39 3.79 -3.43
C GLU A 47 17.84 4.83 -2.45
N TRP A 48 18.47 6.02 -2.41
CA TRP A 48 17.93 7.16 -1.68
C TRP A 48 17.01 8.00 -2.57
N VAL A 49 15.82 8.31 -2.07
CA VAL A 49 14.87 9.24 -2.72
C VAL A 49 14.79 10.51 -1.89
N THR A 50 15.17 11.63 -2.47
CA THR A 50 15.02 12.97 -1.87
C THR A 50 13.73 13.68 -2.31
N ASN A 51 12.93 13.05 -3.17
CA ASN A 51 11.72 13.63 -3.74
C ASN A 51 10.62 12.58 -3.87
N GLU A 52 9.60 12.71 -3.04
CA GLU A 52 8.48 11.79 -2.90
C GLU A 52 7.61 11.71 -4.17
N LYS A 53 7.67 12.69 -5.07
CA LYS A 53 6.85 12.73 -6.31
C LYS A 53 7.08 11.53 -7.23
N GLN A 54 8.28 10.94 -7.19
CA GLN A 54 8.63 9.77 -8.00
C GLN A 54 8.69 8.46 -7.20
N LEU A 55 8.38 8.48 -5.89
CA LEU A 55 8.56 7.35 -4.98
C LEU A 55 7.89 6.08 -5.52
N LEU A 56 6.59 6.15 -5.81
CA LEU A 56 5.84 5.00 -6.34
C LEU A 56 6.30 4.56 -7.73
N THR A 57 6.74 5.51 -8.57
CA THR A 57 7.27 5.18 -9.91
C THR A 57 8.58 4.40 -9.79
N ARG A 58 9.52 4.87 -8.98
CA ARG A 58 10.83 4.22 -8.80
C ARG A 58 10.72 2.85 -8.14
N ALA A 59 9.78 2.70 -7.20
CA ALA A 59 9.48 1.43 -6.57
C ALA A 59 8.63 0.48 -7.44
N GLY A 60 8.15 0.92 -8.62
CA GLY A 60 7.32 0.08 -9.50
C GLY A 60 5.89 -0.16 -9.00
N LEU A 61 5.36 0.73 -8.15
CA LEU A 61 4.07 0.55 -7.45
C LEU A 61 2.90 1.35 -8.06
N ARG A 62 3.03 1.84 -9.30
CA ARG A 62 1.99 2.64 -9.97
C ARG A 62 0.65 1.92 -10.21
N GLY A 63 0.61 0.59 -10.06
CA GLY A 63 -0.65 -0.15 -10.08
C GLY A 63 -1.63 0.26 -8.98
N ILE A 64 -1.17 0.94 -7.91
CA ILE A 64 -2.03 1.49 -6.86
C ILE A 64 -3.07 2.49 -7.39
N ASP A 65 -2.69 3.30 -8.39
CA ASP A 65 -3.55 4.34 -8.97
C ASP A 65 -4.83 3.71 -9.54
N ALA A 66 -4.70 2.54 -10.16
CA ALA A 66 -5.80 1.79 -10.74
C ALA A 66 -6.75 1.21 -9.68
N VAL A 67 -6.23 0.81 -8.52
CA VAL A 67 -7.06 0.30 -7.40
C VAL A 67 -7.83 1.44 -6.76
N VAL A 68 -7.15 2.56 -6.46
CA VAL A 68 -7.76 3.74 -5.85
C VAL A 68 -8.86 4.32 -6.74
N ALA A 69 -8.62 4.40 -8.06
CA ALA A 69 -9.61 4.91 -9.02
C ALA A 69 -10.89 4.07 -9.11
N ARG A 70 -10.87 2.79 -8.69
CA ARG A 70 -12.00 1.85 -8.79
C ARG A 70 -12.50 1.36 -7.43
N MET A 71 -12.08 1.99 -6.34
CA MET A 71 -12.29 1.50 -4.99
C MET A 71 -13.77 1.43 -4.57
N GLY A 72 -14.66 2.19 -5.22
CA GLY A 72 -16.07 2.26 -4.86
C GLY A 72 -16.33 3.01 -3.56
N THR A 73 -17.55 2.88 -3.03
CA THR A 73 -17.98 3.57 -1.80
C THR A 73 -18.59 2.64 -0.77
N GLU A 74 -19.00 1.44 -1.17
CA GLU A 74 -19.61 0.47 -0.26
C GLU A 74 -18.55 -0.25 0.58
N PRO A 75 -18.84 -0.60 1.85
CA PRO A 75 -17.87 -1.27 2.71
C PRO A 75 -17.23 -2.52 2.09
N ALA A 76 -18.03 -3.33 1.38
CA ALA A 76 -17.52 -4.52 0.70
C ALA A 76 -16.58 -4.19 -0.48
N GLU A 77 -16.80 -3.07 -1.18
CA GLU A 77 -15.92 -2.58 -2.24
C GLU A 77 -14.59 -2.09 -1.66
N LEU A 78 -14.67 -1.34 -0.56
CA LEU A 78 -13.48 -0.85 0.15
C LEU A 78 -12.62 -2.01 0.66
N VAL A 79 -13.24 -3.05 1.25
CA VAL A 79 -12.51 -4.24 1.72
C VAL A 79 -11.80 -4.93 0.55
N ARG A 80 -12.48 -5.11 -0.60
CA ARG A 80 -11.85 -5.67 -1.81
C ARG A 80 -10.70 -4.82 -2.33
N ALA A 81 -10.79 -3.49 -2.23
CA ALA A 81 -9.69 -2.63 -2.60
C ALA A 81 -8.50 -2.79 -1.66
N VAL A 82 -8.72 -2.93 -0.34
CA VAL A 82 -7.66 -3.26 0.61
C VAL A 82 -7.00 -4.59 0.25
N ASP A 83 -7.79 -5.64 -0.03
CA ASP A 83 -7.27 -6.94 -0.48
C ASP A 83 -6.39 -6.80 -1.74
N ALA A 84 -6.85 -6.03 -2.72
CA ALA A 84 -6.13 -5.81 -3.97
C ALA A 84 -4.81 -5.06 -3.77
N VAL A 85 -4.79 -4.03 -2.92
CA VAL A 85 -3.56 -3.31 -2.57
C VAL A 85 -2.60 -4.21 -1.81
N GLU A 86 -3.09 -4.94 -0.80
CA GLU A 86 -2.30 -5.88 -0.02
C GLU A 86 -1.60 -6.91 -0.91
N ALA A 87 -2.36 -7.53 -1.83
CA ALA A 87 -1.81 -8.48 -2.80
C ALA A 87 -0.75 -7.83 -3.71
N LEU A 88 -1.01 -6.64 -4.23
CA LEU A 88 -0.08 -5.90 -5.10
C LEU A 88 1.24 -5.58 -4.37
N LEU A 89 1.16 -5.05 -3.15
CA LEU A 89 2.32 -4.64 -2.38
C LEU A 89 3.12 -5.86 -1.91
N ALA A 90 2.45 -6.88 -1.38
CA ALA A 90 3.10 -8.12 -0.96
C ALA A 90 3.82 -8.80 -2.12
N ASP A 91 3.23 -8.78 -3.32
CA ASP A 91 3.89 -9.33 -4.51
C ASP A 91 5.13 -8.55 -4.94
N ALA A 92 5.05 -7.22 -4.93
CA ALA A 92 6.21 -6.37 -5.23
C ALA A 92 7.35 -6.61 -4.23
N VAL A 93 7.05 -6.62 -2.93
CA VAL A 93 8.03 -6.82 -1.86
C VAL A 93 8.65 -8.22 -1.91
N ARG A 94 7.86 -9.26 -2.20
CA ARG A 94 8.39 -10.62 -2.44
C ARG A 94 9.33 -10.69 -3.64
N ARG A 95 8.98 -10.04 -4.76
CA ARG A 95 9.83 -9.99 -5.97
C ARG A 95 11.17 -9.29 -5.71
N GLU A 96 11.20 -8.36 -4.76
CA GLU A 96 12.43 -7.70 -4.31
C GLU A 96 13.24 -8.53 -3.30
N GLY A 97 12.73 -9.69 -2.85
CA GLY A 97 13.44 -10.53 -1.86
C GLY A 97 13.36 -10.00 -0.42
N ILE A 98 12.44 -9.08 -0.15
CA ILE A 98 12.21 -8.56 1.21
C ILE A 98 11.30 -9.54 1.94
N SER A 99 11.81 -10.15 3.02
CA SER A 99 11.03 -11.03 3.88
C SER A 99 9.87 -10.27 4.54
N GLY A 100 8.67 -10.84 4.51
CA GLY A 100 7.54 -10.34 5.30
C GLY A 100 7.90 -10.36 6.79
N GLY A 101 7.51 -9.31 7.53
CA GLY A 101 7.56 -9.38 8.98
C GLY A 101 6.57 -10.45 9.41
N GLY A 102 7.05 -11.49 10.09
CA GLY A 102 6.16 -12.47 10.72
C GLY A 102 5.26 -11.83 11.78
#